data_AF-I1CGA8-F1
#
_entry.id   AF-I1CGA8-F1
#
_cell.length_a   1.000
_cell.length_b   1.000
_cell.length_c   1.000
_cell.angle_alpha   90.00
_cell.angle_beta   90.00
_cell.angle_gamma   90.00
#
_symmetry.space_group_name_H-M   'P 1'
#
loop_
_entity.id
_entity.type
_entity.pdbx_description
1 polymer ?
#
loop_
_entity_poly.entity_id
_entity_poly.type
_entity_poly.pdbx_seq_one_letter_code
_entity_poly.pdbx_strand_id
1 'polypeptide(L)'
;MSLQAAAFALLFPGNAMTNSILATAYISIFPNLLLYFVPPDINTGSLNVLVSFAVGGLLGDVFLHLLPHAFLGEHTEENAVVVIDNQKNVLIGSGIFVGLFFFFFMDKMMRVFNGGSGHSHSHIEEVKAAGDSLAVKKESEKEGLRQRKPTNKKENEVSLDAGVHKHEHGIKLSAYLNLLADFTHNMTDGLAMAASFYASPAVGATTAVAVFFHEIPHEVGDYAILVQSGFSKKKAMMAQFTTAVGAFLGTFIGIMIEESSLSSVVAEEKNAGTKANGLLGTDLRIGDLVIPFAAGGFLYIATVGVIPELLEVTGNIKKDRKQAVTEFVAMFIGLGLMFFIAWNDIPA
;
A
#
# COMPACT_ATOMS: atom_id res chain seq x y z
N MET A 1 -23.95 8.25 24.18
CA MET A 1 -23.15 7.57 23.15
C MET A 1 -23.26 8.38 21.87
N SER A 2 -22.16 8.85 21.32
CA SER A 2 -22.15 9.57 20.03
C SER A 2 -22.59 8.63 18.89
N LEU A 3 -23.00 9.19 17.74
CA LEU A 3 -23.33 8.38 16.55
C LEU A 3 -22.14 7.52 16.11
N GLN A 4 -20.92 8.07 16.20
CA GLN A 4 -19.66 7.36 15.92
C GLN A 4 -19.48 6.16 16.85
N ALA A 5 -19.59 6.35 18.16
CA ALA A 5 -19.47 5.25 19.13
C ALA A 5 -20.55 4.17 18.92
N ALA A 6 -21.77 4.57 18.55
CA ALA A 6 -22.83 3.63 18.21
C ALA A 6 -22.50 2.80 16.97
N ALA A 7 -21.96 3.45 15.92
CA ALA A 7 -21.54 2.79 14.70
C ALA A 7 -20.37 1.82 14.94
N PHE A 8 -19.36 2.24 15.71
CA PHE A 8 -18.21 1.39 16.02
C PHE A 8 -18.60 0.19 16.88
N ALA A 9 -19.48 0.36 17.87
CA ALA A 9 -20.00 -0.75 18.66
C ALA A 9 -20.83 -1.73 17.83
N LEU A 10 -21.53 -1.24 16.80
CA LEU A 10 -22.29 -2.10 15.87
C LEU A 10 -21.36 -2.88 14.92
N LEU A 11 -20.33 -2.21 14.38
CA LEU A 11 -19.39 -2.79 13.43
C LEU A 11 -18.40 -3.74 14.10
N PHE A 12 -18.02 -3.47 15.36
CA PHE A 12 -16.98 -4.19 16.11
C PHE A 12 -17.48 -4.62 17.49
N PRO A 13 -18.47 -5.54 17.57
CA PRO A 13 -19.13 -5.90 18.83
C PRO A 13 -18.36 -6.91 19.69
N GLY A 14 -17.25 -7.46 19.18
CA GLY A 14 -16.48 -8.53 19.82
C GLY A 14 -15.38 -8.02 20.76
N ASN A 15 -14.53 -8.95 21.18
CA ASN A 15 -13.26 -8.62 21.84
C ASN A 15 -12.19 -8.22 20.80
N ALA A 16 -11.01 -7.78 21.28
CA ALA A 16 -9.91 -7.34 20.42
C ALA A 16 -9.60 -8.34 19.28
N MET A 17 -9.43 -9.62 19.61
CA MET A 17 -9.20 -10.70 18.63
C MET A 17 -10.31 -10.77 17.57
N THR A 18 -11.57 -10.84 18.01
CA THR A 18 -12.73 -10.97 17.10
C THR A 18 -12.87 -9.75 16.21
N ASN A 19 -12.70 -8.55 16.78
CA ASN A 19 -12.80 -7.31 16.03
C ASN A 19 -11.65 -7.14 15.04
N SER A 20 -10.44 -7.59 15.38
CA SER A 20 -9.30 -7.59 14.45
C SER A 20 -9.60 -8.44 13.22
N ILE A 21 -10.11 -9.66 13.41
CA ILE A 21 -10.47 -10.57 12.32
C ILE A 21 -11.63 -10.00 11.50
N LEU A 22 -12.63 -9.42 12.16
CA LEU A 22 -13.80 -8.84 11.50
C LEU A 22 -13.43 -7.60 10.66
N ALA A 23 -12.61 -6.71 11.22
CA ALA A 23 -12.07 -5.55 10.51
C ALA A 23 -11.25 -5.98 9.30
N THR A 24 -10.39 -6.99 9.46
CA THR A 24 -9.62 -7.58 8.36
C THR A 24 -10.52 -8.11 7.25
N ALA A 25 -11.60 -8.80 7.61
CA ALA A 25 -12.59 -9.23 6.64
C ALA A 25 -13.25 -8.03 5.92
N TYR A 26 -13.51 -6.92 6.62
CA TYR A 26 -14.09 -5.74 6.00
C TYR A 26 -13.15 -5.05 5.01
N ILE A 27 -11.90 -4.81 5.41
CA ILE A 27 -10.90 -4.15 4.56
C ILE A 27 -10.48 -5.03 3.37
N SER A 28 -10.56 -6.36 3.50
CA SER A 28 -10.21 -7.26 2.39
C SER A 28 -11.39 -7.55 1.47
N ILE A 29 -12.59 -7.85 2.00
CA ILE A 29 -13.71 -8.34 1.17
C ILE A 29 -14.37 -7.20 0.40
N PHE A 30 -14.70 -6.10 1.08
CA PHE A 30 -15.54 -5.07 0.47
C PHE A 30 -14.81 -4.30 -0.65
N PRO A 31 -13.57 -3.82 -0.49
CA PRO A 31 -12.81 -3.20 -1.59
C PRO A 31 -12.68 -4.13 -2.81
N ASN A 32 -12.35 -5.40 -2.59
CA ASN A 32 -12.30 -6.41 -3.65
C ASN A 32 -13.65 -6.62 -4.37
N LEU A 33 -14.76 -6.63 -3.64
CA LEU A 33 -16.10 -6.72 -4.25
C LEU A 33 -16.46 -5.47 -5.06
N LEU A 34 -15.99 -4.29 -4.64
CA LEU A 34 -16.22 -3.04 -5.39
C LEU A 34 -15.58 -3.08 -6.77
N LEU A 35 -14.47 -3.81 -6.96
CA LEU A 35 -13.84 -4.01 -8.27
C LEU A 35 -14.78 -4.64 -9.32
N TYR A 36 -15.81 -5.36 -8.88
CA TYR A 36 -16.83 -5.88 -9.80
C TYR A 36 -17.53 -4.75 -10.58
N PHE A 37 -17.76 -3.61 -9.94
CA PHE A 37 -18.43 -2.44 -10.54
C PHE A 37 -17.47 -1.53 -11.29
N VAL A 38 -16.16 -1.72 -11.11
CA VAL A 38 -15.13 -0.90 -11.76
C VAL A 38 -14.94 -1.36 -13.21
N PRO A 39 -15.04 -0.44 -14.18
CA PRO A 39 -14.81 -0.77 -15.58
C PRO A 39 -13.31 -1.01 -15.84
N PRO A 40 -12.94 -1.81 -16.85
CA PRO A 40 -11.53 -2.08 -17.18
C PRO A 40 -10.75 -0.84 -17.67
N ASP A 41 -11.43 0.16 -18.22
CA ASP A 41 -10.87 1.35 -18.86
C ASP A 41 -10.93 2.59 -17.94
N ILE A 42 -10.26 2.49 -16.79
CA ILE A 42 -10.26 3.56 -15.79
C ILE A 42 -9.47 4.77 -16.31
N ASN A 43 -10.07 5.95 -16.21
CA ASN A 43 -9.38 7.21 -16.48
C ASN A 43 -8.34 7.49 -15.38
N THR A 44 -7.08 7.66 -15.77
CA THR A 44 -5.96 7.94 -14.86
C THR A 44 -6.18 9.17 -13.99
N GLY A 45 -6.86 10.21 -14.49
CA GLY A 45 -7.19 11.39 -13.69
C GLY A 45 -8.16 11.09 -12.54
N SER A 46 -9.14 10.20 -12.76
CA SER A 46 -10.05 9.77 -11.70
C SER A 46 -9.35 8.86 -10.69
N LEU A 47 -8.44 8.00 -11.18
CA LEU A 47 -7.60 7.15 -10.33
C LEU A 47 -6.74 8.02 -9.40
N ASN A 48 -6.02 9.01 -9.94
CA ASN A 48 -5.17 9.88 -9.14
C ASN A 48 -5.96 10.67 -8.08
N VAL A 49 -7.19 11.10 -8.38
CA VAL A 49 -8.05 11.78 -7.39
C VAL A 49 -8.44 10.82 -6.26
N LEU A 50 -8.79 9.58 -6.60
CA LEU A 50 -9.12 8.54 -5.61
C LEU A 50 -7.90 8.19 -4.75
N VAL A 51 -6.73 8.02 -5.39
CA VAL A 51 -5.43 7.78 -4.73
C VAL A 51 -5.02 8.96 -3.85
N SER A 52 -5.27 10.21 -4.26
CA SER A 52 -5.01 11.39 -3.44
C SER A 52 -5.85 11.42 -2.17
N PHE A 53 -7.13 11.05 -2.26
CA PHE A 53 -7.99 10.86 -1.09
C PHE A 53 -7.44 9.77 -0.15
N ALA A 54 -6.99 8.63 -0.72
CA ALA A 54 -6.31 7.56 0.00
C ALA A 54 -5.13 8.07 0.83
N VAL A 55 -4.22 8.80 0.19
CA VAL A 55 -3.01 9.36 0.82
C VAL A 55 -3.38 10.31 1.95
N GLY A 56 -4.38 11.15 1.74
CA GLY A 56 -4.90 12.04 2.79
C GLY A 56 -5.43 11.28 4.00
N GLY A 57 -6.21 10.21 3.77
CA GLY A 57 -6.72 9.33 4.82
C GLY A 57 -5.60 8.56 5.55
N LEU A 58 -4.71 7.91 4.81
CA LEU A 58 -3.58 7.13 5.35
C LEU A 58 -2.62 8.00 6.16
N LEU A 59 -2.20 9.16 5.63
CA LEU A 59 -1.34 10.09 6.39
C LEU A 59 -2.09 10.72 7.56
N GLY A 60 -3.39 10.99 7.42
CA GLY A 60 -4.24 11.45 8.51
C GLY A 60 -4.31 10.46 9.66
N ASP A 61 -4.45 9.16 9.37
CA ASP A 61 -4.43 8.09 10.36
C ASP A 61 -3.09 8.03 11.10
N VAL A 62 -1.98 8.00 10.35
CA VAL A 62 -0.64 7.99 10.91
C VAL A 62 -0.39 9.18 11.84
N PHE A 63 -0.60 10.40 11.36
CA PHE A 63 -0.23 11.61 12.10
C PHE A 63 -1.21 11.98 13.21
N LEU A 64 -2.50 11.66 13.06
CA LEU A 64 -3.54 12.08 14.01
C LEU A 64 -3.97 10.98 14.98
N HIS A 65 -3.68 9.70 14.69
CA HIS A 65 -4.05 8.57 15.55
C HIS A 65 -2.84 7.71 15.95
N LEU A 66 -2.15 7.09 14.99
CA LEU A 66 -1.13 6.07 15.29
C LEU A 66 0.09 6.64 16.01
N LEU A 67 0.64 7.77 15.53
CA LEU A 67 1.82 8.39 16.15
C LEU A 67 1.51 8.99 17.53
N PRO A 68 0.44 9.81 17.71
CA PRO A 68 0.06 10.27 19.03
C PRO A 68 -0.14 9.11 20.01
N HIS A 69 -0.85 8.06 19.59
CA HIS A 69 -1.08 6.89 20.44
C HIS A 69 0.22 6.16 20.78
N ALA A 70 1.12 5.95 19.81
CA ALA A 70 2.40 5.29 20.05
C ALA A 70 3.27 6.02 21.09
N PHE A 71 3.29 7.35 21.08
CA PHE A 71 4.12 8.15 22.00
C PHE A 71 3.42 8.47 23.34
N LEU A 72 2.10 8.59 23.36
CA LEU A 72 1.35 9.06 24.54
C LEU A 72 0.58 7.93 25.26
N GLY A 73 0.35 6.79 24.60
CA GLY A 73 -0.47 5.70 25.11
C GLY A 73 -1.96 6.06 25.17
N GLU A 74 -2.74 5.28 25.93
CA GLU A 74 -4.15 5.55 26.18
C GLU A 74 -4.31 6.52 27.36
N HIS A 75 -4.95 7.68 27.14
CA HIS A 75 -5.27 8.64 28.19
C HIS A 75 -6.43 8.14 29.05
N THR A 76 -6.16 7.23 29.99
CA THR A 76 -7.19 6.60 30.83
C THR A 76 -7.56 7.39 32.09
N GLU A 77 -6.84 8.46 32.45
CA GLU A 77 -7.14 9.25 33.65
C GLU A 77 -6.99 10.76 33.36
N GLU A 78 -7.96 11.58 33.80
CA GLU A 78 -7.96 13.06 33.71
C GLU A 78 -6.72 13.75 34.34
N ASN A 79 -5.85 12.99 35.01
CA ASN A 79 -4.61 13.47 35.64
C ASN A 79 -3.40 12.55 35.39
N ALA A 80 -3.38 11.78 34.31
CA ALA A 80 -2.21 10.97 33.96
C ALA A 80 -1.01 11.88 33.67
N VAL A 81 -0.05 11.92 34.58
CA VAL A 81 1.25 12.56 34.36
C VAL A 81 1.92 11.80 33.22
N VAL A 82 2.02 12.42 32.04
CA VAL A 82 2.80 11.89 30.93
C VAL A 82 4.27 11.91 31.37
N VAL A 83 4.74 10.79 31.90
CA VAL A 83 6.15 10.61 32.22
C VAL A 83 6.88 10.45 30.88
N ILE A 84 7.56 11.50 30.46
CA ILE A 84 8.40 11.47 29.25
C ILE A 84 9.62 10.59 29.55
N ASP A 85 9.52 9.31 29.19
CA ASP A 85 10.66 8.41 29.14
C ASP A 85 11.37 8.56 27.79
N ASN A 86 12.53 9.21 27.82
CA ASN A 86 13.35 9.42 26.62
C ASN A 86 13.79 8.10 25.98
N GLN A 87 14.07 7.05 26.76
CA GLN A 87 14.49 5.76 26.24
C GLN A 87 13.33 5.05 25.54
N LYS A 88 12.13 5.11 26.13
CA LYS A 88 10.89 4.63 25.52
C LYS A 88 10.63 5.30 24.16
N ASN A 89 10.71 6.63 24.12
CA ASN A 89 10.48 7.39 22.88
C ASN A 89 11.51 7.06 21.78
N VAL A 90 12.77 6.78 22.16
CA VAL A 90 13.79 6.32 21.21
C VAL A 90 13.43 4.94 20.63
N LEU A 91 12.88 4.03 21.44
CA LEU A 91 12.46 2.71 20.96
C LEU A 91 11.23 2.78 20.06
N ILE A 92 10.23 3.60 20.40
CA ILE A 92 9.08 3.88 19.53
C ILE A 92 9.54 4.46 18.19
N GLY A 93 10.40 5.48 18.22
CA GLY A 93 11.00 6.06 17.02
C GLY A 93 11.78 5.06 16.19
N SER A 94 12.48 4.12 16.86
CA SER A 94 13.18 3.03 16.20
C SER A 94 12.20 2.05 15.54
N GLY A 95 11.06 1.74 16.17
CA GLY A 95 9.99 0.94 15.59
C GLY A 95 9.42 1.54 14.30
N ILE A 96 9.14 2.85 14.30
CA ILE A 96 8.73 3.60 13.11
C ILE A 96 9.78 3.50 12.00
N PHE A 97 11.05 3.71 12.34
CA PHE A 97 12.14 3.60 11.38
C PHE A 97 12.27 2.19 10.81
N VAL A 98 12.16 1.15 11.64
CA VAL A 98 12.21 -0.25 11.20
C VAL A 98 11.06 -0.57 10.25
N GLY A 99 9.84 -0.10 10.55
CA GLY A 99 8.68 -0.23 9.66
C GLY A 99 8.91 0.42 8.30
N LEU A 100 9.33 1.69 8.29
CA LEU A 100 9.65 2.41 7.07
C LEU A 100 10.76 1.71 6.27
N PHE A 101 11.82 1.28 6.94
CA PHE A 101 12.96 0.64 6.29
C PHE A 101 12.64 -0.78 5.79
N PHE A 102 11.74 -1.51 6.46
CA PHE A 102 11.25 -2.80 6.00
C PHE A 102 10.57 -2.67 4.63
N PHE A 103 9.68 -1.70 4.48
CA PHE A 103 9.00 -1.45 3.19
C PHE A 103 9.96 -0.92 2.12
N PHE A 104 10.89 -0.04 2.48
CA PHE A 104 11.98 0.35 1.59
C PHE A 104 12.78 -0.84 1.09
N PHE A 105 13.19 -1.72 2.01
CA PHE A 105 13.97 -2.91 1.67
C PHE A 105 13.18 -3.83 0.76
N MET A 106 11.90 -4.06 1.06
CA MET A 106 11.01 -4.87 0.23
C MET A 106 10.88 -4.31 -1.19
N ASP A 107 10.50 -3.03 -1.33
CA ASP A 107 10.37 -2.36 -2.64
C ASP A 107 11.70 -2.41 -3.41
N LYS A 108 12.83 -2.16 -2.72
CA LYS A 108 14.15 -2.27 -3.32
C LYS A 108 14.45 -3.68 -3.81
N MET A 109 14.17 -4.71 -3.03
CA MET A 109 14.38 -6.11 -3.41
C MET A 109 13.53 -6.49 -4.62
N MET A 110 12.25 -6.09 -4.65
CA MET A 110 11.37 -6.30 -5.79
C MET A 110 11.94 -5.69 -7.07
N ARG A 111 12.46 -4.46 -7.01
CA ARG A 111 13.10 -3.81 -8.17
C ARG A 111 14.39 -4.49 -8.62
N VAL A 112 15.17 -5.03 -7.68
CA VAL A 112 16.38 -5.81 -8.00
C VAL A 112 16.00 -7.11 -8.70
N PHE A 113 14.98 -7.82 -8.21
CA PHE A 113 14.48 -9.04 -8.86
C PHE A 113 13.88 -8.79 -10.24
N ASN A 114 13.37 -7.57 -10.50
CA ASN A 114 12.88 -7.17 -11.82
C ASN A 114 13.99 -6.78 -12.83
N GLY A 115 15.27 -6.94 -12.48
CA GLY A 115 16.39 -6.70 -13.40
C GLY A 115 16.68 -5.23 -13.70
N GLY A 116 16.29 -4.30 -12.83
CA GLY A 116 16.59 -2.87 -12.99
C GLY A 116 15.69 -2.13 -13.98
N SER A 117 14.68 -2.78 -14.56
CA SER A 117 13.55 -2.09 -15.20
C SER A 117 12.61 -1.61 -14.10
N GLY A 118 13.02 -0.54 -13.43
CA GLY A 118 12.18 0.16 -12.47
C GLY A 118 11.04 0.82 -13.21
N HIS A 119 9.83 0.27 -13.08
CA HIS A 119 8.63 1.02 -13.39
C HIS A 119 8.38 1.97 -12.21
N SER A 120 8.79 3.22 -12.37
CA SER A 120 7.88 4.32 -12.02
C SER A 120 6.68 4.20 -12.95
N HIS A 121 5.48 4.48 -12.46
CA HIS A 121 4.21 4.20 -13.11
C HIS A 121 4.08 4.96 -14.45
N SER A 122 4.62 4.40 -15.53
CA SER A 122 4.69 5.07 -16.82
C SER A 122 3.42 4.84 -17.65
N HIS A 123 2.69 5.93 -17.84
CA HIS A 123 1.78 6.27 -18.94
C HIS A 123 1.25 5.17 -19.89
N ILE A 124 -0.08 5.12 -19.92
CA ILE A 124 -0.92 4.66 -21.05
C ILE A 124 -0.51 5.43 -22.32
N GLU A 125 0.18 4.78 -23.26
CA GLU A 125 0.21 5.26 -24.64
C GLU A 125 -1.11 4.87 -25.34
N GLU A 126 -1.87 5.87 -25.76
CA GLU A 126 -2.97 5.70 -26.70
C GLU A 126 -2.44 5.04 -27.98
N VAL A 127 -2.84 3.79 -28.23
CA VAL A 127 -2.72 3.19 -29.55
C VAL A 127 -3.70 3.90 -30.49
N LYS A 128 -3.24 4.97 -31.13
CA LYS A 128 -3.93 5.54 -32.29
C LYS A 128 -3.81 4.55 -33.45
N ALA A 129 -4.95 3.96 -33.82
CA ALA A 129 -5.10 3.25 -35.06
C ALA A 129 -5.03 4.21 -36.26
N ALA A 130 -4.52 3.66 -37.37
CA ALA A 130 -4.57 4.11 -38.76
C ALA A 130 -3.42 5.00 -39.29
N GLY A 131 -2.75 4.49 -40.34
CA GLY A 131 -1.97 5.30 -41.27
C GLY A 131 -0.80 4.59 -41.92
N ASP A 132 -1.08 3.64 -42.83
CA ASP A 132 -0.12 3.18 -43.83
C ASP A 132 0.41 4.37 -44.64
N SER A 133 1.75 4.57 -44.71
CA SER A 133 2.45 5.37 -45.73
C SER A 133 3.98 5.31 -45.57
N LEU A 134 4.59 4.47 -46.42
CA LEU A 134 5.82 4.68 -47.19
C LEU A 134 6.78 5.80 -46.73
N ALA A 135 7.97 5.42 -46.24
CA ALA A 135 9.13 6.30 -46.19
C ALA A 135 10.26 5.76 -47.08
N VAL A 136 10.40 6.45 -48.22
CA VAL A 136 11.48 6.40 -49.21
C VAL A 136 12.85 6.61 -48.56
N LYS A 137 13.79 5.69 -48.83
CA LYS A 137 15.23 5.92 -48.60
C LYS A 137 15.75 6.95 -49.62
N LYS A 138 16.38 8.02 -49.15
CA LYS A 138 17.18 8.95 -49.96
C LYS A 138 18.62 8.43 -50.07
N GLU A 139 19.10 8.37 -51.31
CA GLU A 139 20.48 8.09 -51.71
C GLU A 139 21.45 9.22 -51.33
N SER A 140 22.73 8.89 -51.13
CA SER A 140 23.82 9.55 -51.86
C SER A 140 25.09 8.68 -51.90
N GLU A 141 25.37 8.21 -53.11
CA GLU A 141 26.64 7.96 -53.81
C GLU A 141 27.97 7.68 -53.07
N LYS A 142 28.61 6.57 -53.45
CA LYS A 142 29.94 6.59 -54.11
C LYS A 142 30.26 5.28 -54.87
N GLU A 143 30.44 5.45 -56.17
CA GLU A 143 31.35 4.80 -57.15
C GLU A 143 31.77 3.31 -57.03
N GLY A 144 31.67 2.56 -58.16
CA GLY A 144 32.53 1.39 -58.39
C GLY A 144 32.03 0.25 -59.32
N LEU A 145 31.93 0.51 -60.63
CA LEU A 145 32.23 -0.37 -61.79
C LEU A 145 31.88 -1.90 -61.82
N ARG A 146 31.09 -2.25 -62.86
CA ARG A 146 31.19 -3.38 -63.84
C ARG A 146 30.64 -4.82 -63.55
N GLN A 147 29.54 -5.11 -64.27
CA GLN A 147 29.25 -6.24 -65.20
C GLN A 147 29.22 -7.74 -64.80
N ARG A 148 28.04 -8.34 -65.10
CA ARG A 148 27.72 -9.59 -65.85
C ARG A 148 27.46 -10.96 -65.16
N LYS A 149 26.19 -11.38 -65.33
CA LYS A 149 25.57 -12.72 -65.60
C LYS A 149 25.45 -13.79 -64.48
N PRO A 150 24.41 -14.67 -64.57
CA PRO A 150 23.81 -15.36 -63.44
C PRO A 150 24.37 -16.76 -63.22
N THR A 151 24.40 -17.21 -61.97
CA THR A 151 24.54 -18.62 -61.64
C THR A 151 23.72 -18.98 -60.42
N ASN A 152 22.78 -19.89 -60.65
CA ASN A 152 22.06 -20.71 -59.68
C ASN A 152 23.03 -21.31 -58.65
N LYS A 153 22.77 -21.11 -57.36
CA LYS A 153 23.21 -22.03 -56.29
C LYS A 153 22.30 -21.83 -55.07
N LYS A 154 21.65 -22.94 -54.69
CA LYS A 154 20.99 -23.14 -53.41
C LYS A 154 22.02 -22.98 -52.30
N GLU A 155 21.71 -22.20 -51.26
CA GLU A 155 22.35 -22.34 -49.95
C GLU A 155 21.39 -21.84 -48.86
N ASN A 156 21.42 -22.57 -47.75
CA ASN A 156 20.46 -22.67 -46.66
C ASN A 156 19.95 -21.34 -46.07
N GLU A 157 18.64 -21.25 -45.89
CA GLU A 157 18.03 -20.33 -44.93
C GLU A 157 18.49 -20.69 -43.51
N VAL A 158 19.33 -19.83 -42.92
CA VAL A 158 19.41 -19.72 -41.47
C VAL A 158 18.44 -18.61 -41.10
N SER A 159 17.28 -18.99 -40.58
CA SER A 159 16.32 -18.07 -39.98
C SER A 159 16.95 -17.42 -38.75
N LEU A 160 17.40 -16.18 -38.89
CA LEU A 160 17.60 -15.27 -37.77
C LEU A 160 16.22 -14.83 -37.27
N ASP A 161 15.61 -15.67 -36.45
CA ASP A 161 14.53 -15.25 -35.55
C ASP A 161 15.17 -14.48 -34.38
N ALA A 162 15.31 -13.17 -34.57
CA ALA A 162 15.78 -12.27 -33.53
C ALA A 162 14.77 -11.13 -33.38
N GLY A 163 13.87 -11.29 -32.40
CA GLY A 163 13.34 -10.15 -31.66
C GLY A 163 11.83 -9.97 -31.63
N VAL A 164 11.06 -10.94 -31.12
CA VAL A 164 9.67 -10.69 -30.69
C VAL A 164 9.35 -11.19 -29.26
N HIS A 165 10.18 -12.05 -28.65
CA HIS A 165 9.81 -12.71 -27.37
C HIS A 165 10.20 -11.98 -26.07
N LYS A 166 10.86 -10.83 -26.10
CA LYS A 166 11.29 -10.16 -24.85
C LYS A 166 10.21 -9.32 -24.17
N HIS A 167 9.21 -8.82 -24.91
CA HIS A 167 8.22 -7.88 -24.36
C HIS A 167 7.13 -8.56 -23.51
N GLU A 168 6.73 -9.79 -23.85
CA GLU A 168 5.64 -10.50 -23.17
C GLU A 168 6.07 -11.07 -21.79
N HIS A 169 7.35 -11.43 -21.64
CA HIS A 169 7.90 -11.92 -20.37
C HIS A 169 8.10 -10.80 -19.34
N GLY A 170 8.49 -9.58 -19.78
CA GLY A 170 8.70 -8.44 -18.89
C GLY A 170 7.40 -7.93 -18.24
N ILE A 171 6.32 -7.83 -19.03
CA ILE A 171 5.00 -7.37 -18.55
C ILE A 171 4.42 -8.34 -17.51
N LYS A 172 4.53 -9.66 -17.75
CA LYS A 172 4.03 -10.68 -16.81
C LYS A 172 4.83 -10.70 -15.51
N LEU A 173 6.15 -10.50 -15.55
CA LEU A 173 6.97 -10.41 -14.35
C LEU A 173 6.59 -9.21 -13.48
N SER A 174 6.36 -8.04 -14.11
CA SER A 174 5.91 -6.83 -13.41
C SER A 174 4.58 -7.05 -12.68
N ALA A 175 3.63 -7.76 -13.30
CA ALA A 175 2.35 -8.08 -12.69
C ALA A 175 2.48 -8.97 -11.44
N TYR A 176 3.36 -9.99 -11.47
CA TYR A 176 3.59 -10.85 -10.29
C TYR A 176 4.31 -10.13 -9.16
N LEU A 177 5.24 -9.21 -9.48
CA LEU A 177 5.89 -8.39 -8.46
C LEU A 177 4.92 -7.40 -7.83
N ASN A 178 3.97 -6.86 -8.62
CA ASN A 178 2.88 -6.04 -8.09
C ASN A 178 2.06 -6.82 -7.06
N LEU A 179 1.64 -8.04 -7.40
CA LEU A 179 0.89 -8.90 -6.47
C LEU A 179 1.67 -9.22 -5.19
N LEU A 180 3.00 -9.34 -5.26
CA LEU A 180 3.82 -9.57 -4.07
C LEU A 180 3.93 -8.32 -3.20
N ALA A 181 4.02 -7.14 -3.81
CA ALA A 181 4.01 -5.86 -3.11
C ALA A 181 2.68 -5.66 -2.39
N ASP A 182 1.58 -5.86 -3.11
CA ASP A 182 0.21 -5.81 -2.59
C ASP A 182 0.00 -6.82 -1.45
N PHE A 183 0.40 -8.08 -1.61
CA PHE A 183 0.32 -9.08 -0.53
C PHE A 183 1.02 -8.64 0.76
N THR A 184 2.18 -7.99 0.64
CA THR A 184 2.96 -7.59 1.83
C THR A 184 2.43 -6.31 2.47
N HIS A 185 1.86 -5.40 1.67
CA HIS A 185 1.11 -4.25 2.15
C HIS A 185 -0.11 -4.74 2.94
N ASN A 186 -0.95 -5.56 2.33
CA ASN A 186 -2.11 -6.19 2.94
C ASN A 186 -1.75 -6.88 4.27
N MET A 187 -0.63 -7.59 4.31
CA MET A 187 -0.13 -8.20 5.54
C MET A 187 0.17 -7.18 6.65
N THR A 188 0.67 -6.00 6.31
CA THR A 188 0.90 -4.94 7.30
C THR A 188 -0.41 -4.31 7.75
N ASP A 189 -1.41 -4.18 6.88
CA ASP A 189 -2.74 -3.70 7.28
C ASP A 189 -3.39 -4.62 8.30
N GLY A 190 -3.32 -5.93 8.06
CA GLY A 190 -3.78 -6.92 9.02
C GLY A 190 -3.04 -6.87 10.35
N LEU A 191 -1.71 -6.70 10.30
CA LEU A 191 -0.90 -6.52 11.49
C LEU A 191 -1.33 -5.27 12.29
N ALA A 192 -1.64 -4.17 11.59
CA ALA A 192 -2.14 -2.94 12.17
C ALA A 192 -3.55 -3.11 12.77
N MET A 193 -4.45 -3.89 12.15
CA MET A 193 -5.77 -4.22 12.71
C MET A 193 -5.63 -4.89 14.08
N ALA A 194 -4.78 -5.92 14.17
CA ALA A 194 -4.52 -6.60 15.43
C ALA A 194 -3.99 -5.64 16.49
N ALA A 195 -2.87 -4.95 16.23
CA ALA A 195 -2.26 -4.08 17.22
C ALA A 195 -3.21 -2.95 17.68
N SER A 196 -3.97 -2.37 16.74
CA SER A 196 -4.89 -1.27 17.04
C SER A 196 -6.08 -1.70 17.91
N PHE A 197 -6.70 -2.85 17.63
CA PHE A 197 -7.82 -3.35 18.45
C PHE A 197 -7.39 -3.89 19.82
N TYR A 198 -6.15 -4.39 19.93
CA TYR A 198 -5.57 -4.75 21.23
C TYR A 198 -5.16 -3.53 22.05
N ALA A 199 -4.80 -2.43 21.38
CA ALA A 199 -4.57 -1.15 22.04
C ALA A 199 -5.88 -0.55 22.58
N SER A 200 -6.89 -0.36 21.74
CA SER A 200 -8.25 0.02 22.18
C SER A 200 -9.31 -0.21 21.10
N PRO A 201 -10.59 -0.36 21.47
CA PRO A 201 -11.68 -0.43 20.49
C PRO A 201 -11.79 0.81 19.59
N ALA A 202 -11.51 2.00 20.15
CA ALA A 202 -11.56 3.25 19.39
C ALA A 202 -10.43 3.29 18.35
N VAL A 203 -9.17 3.12 18.76
CA VAL A 203 -8.01 3.08 17.86
C VAL A 203 -8.22 2.03 16.78
N GLY A 204 -8.59 0.79 17.15
CA GLY A 204 -8.92 -0.27 16.20
C GLY A 204 -9.97 0.10 15.16
N ALA A 205 -11.09 0.69 15.59
CA ALA A 205 -12.16 1.11 14.67
C ALA A 205 -11.72 2.25 13.74
N THR A 206 -10.95 3.22 14.24
CA THR A 206 -10.43 4.32 13.43
C THR A 206 -9.44 3.84 12.37
N THR A 207 -8.48 2.99 12.75
CA THR A 207 -7.51 2.38 11.83
C THR A 207 -8.25 1.56 10.78
N ALA A 208 -9.27 0.78 11.15
CA ALA A 208 -10.06 -0.01 10.19
C ALA A 208 -10.78 0.85 9.15
N VAL A 209 -11.32 2.00 9.55
CA VAL A 209 -11.93 2.96 8.61
C VAL A 209 -10.88 3.59 7.70
N ALA A 210 -9.74 4.01 8.25
CA ALA A 210 -8.65 4.56 7.46
C ALA A 210 -8.15 3.57 6.40
N VAL A 211 -7.92 2.33 6.82
CA VAL A 211 -7.49 1.23 5.97
C VAL A 211 -8.51 0.92 4.89
N PHE A 212 -9.77 0.75 5.27
CA PHE A 212 -10.84 0.54 4.31
C PHE A 212 -10.86 1.59 3.18
N PHE A 213 -10.68 2.87 3.53
CA PHE A 213 -10.72 3.95 2.56
C PHE A 213 -9.46 4.08 1.70
N HIS A 214 -8.29 3.62 2.15
CA HIS A 214 -7.10 3.60 1.31
C HIS A 214 -6.97 2.33 0.47
N GLU A 215 -7.56 1.22 0.91
CA GLU A 215 -7.61 -0.04 0.17
C GLU A 215 -8.41 0.08 -1.13
N ILE A 216 -9.55 0.79 -1.12
CA ILE A 216 -10.36 0.97 -2.34
C ILE A 216 -9.52 1.58 -3.50
N PRO A 217 -8.83 2.72 -3.32
CA PRO A 217 -7.89 3.27 -4.30
C PRO A 217 -6.80 2.30 -4.76
N HIS A 218 -6.14 1.61 -3.82
CA HIS A 218 -5.04 0.69 -4.10
C HIS A 218 -5.52 -0.50 -4.94
N GLU A 219 -6.60 -1.15 -4.52
CA GLU A 219 -7.22 -2.27 -5.21
C GLU A 219 -7.65 -1.91 -6.64
N VAL A 220 -8.15 -0.69 -6.83
CA VAL A 220 -8.54 -0.18 -8.15
C VAL A 220 -7.31 0.03 -9.05
N GLY A 221 -6.21 0.54 -8.49
CA GLY A 221 -4.94 0.72 -9.20
C GLY A 221 -4.31 -0.62 -9.61
N ASP A 222 -4.20 -1.55 -8.67
CA ASP A 222 -3.63 -2.88 -8.89
C ASP A 222 -4.45 -3.69 -9.90
N TYR A 223 -5.79 -3.64 -9.78
CA TYR A 223 -6.69 -4.20 -10.78
C TYR A 223 -6.40 -3.65 -12.19
N ALA A 224 -6.19 -2.34 -12.33
CA ALA A 224 -5.88 -1.72 -13.62
C ALA A 224 -4.54 -2.23 -14.19
N ILE A 225 -3.50 -2.36 -13.36
CA ILE A 225 -2.19 -2.90 -13.75
C ILE A 225 -2.32 -4.35 -14.24
N LEU A 226 -3.06 -5.19 -13.52
CA LEU A 226 -3.27 -6.59 -13.89
C LEU A 226 -3.99 -6.73 -15.23
N VAL A 227 -5.06 -5.95 -15.43
CA VAL A 227 -5.82 -5.96 -16.68
C VAL A 227 -4.94 -5.47 -17.85
N GLN A 228 -4.17 -4.40 -17.67
CA GLN A 228 -3.23 -3.91 -18.68
C GLN A 228 -2.11 -4.92 -18.97
N SER A 229 -1.74 -5.73 -17.98
CA SER A 229 -0.78 -6.83 -18.12
C SER A 229 -1.35 -8.07 -18.83
N GLY A 230 -2.61 -8.02 -19.27
CA GLY A 230 -3.29 -9.06 -20.05
C GLY A 230 -4.14 -10.02 -19.22
N PHE A 231 -4.37 -9.75 -17.93
CA PHE A 231 -5.31 -10.54 -17.15
C PHE A 231 -6.75 -10.21 -17.58
N SER A 232 -7.61 -11.23 -17.65
CA SER A 232 -9.04 -10.97 -17.76
C SER A 232 -9.56 -10.39 -16.45
N LYS A 233 -10.65 -9.60 -16.48
CA LYS A 233 -11.28 -9.02 -15.28
C LYS A 233 -11.44 -10.02 -14.14
N LYS A 234 -11.95 -11.22 -14.44
CA LYS A 234 -12.11 -12.29 -13.44
C LYS A 234 -10.78 -12.76 -12.86
N LYS A 235 -9.73 -12.89 -13.69
CA LYS A 235 -8.40 -13.30 -13.20
C LYS A 235 -7.75 -12.21 -12.35
N ALA A 236 -7.87 -10.95 -12.75
CA ALA A 236 -7.36 -9.82 -11.99
C ALA A 236 -8.02 -9.74 -10.60
N MET A 237 -9.35 -9.81 -10.54
CA MET A 237 -10.07 -9.82 -9.27
C MET A 237 -9.71 -11.02 -8.38
N MET A 238 -9.53 -12.22 -8.96
CA MET A 238 -9.11 -13.40 -8.18
C MET A 238 -7.68 -13.28 -7.66
N ALA A 239 -6.80 -12.58 -8.38
CA ALA A 239 -5.43 -12.33 -7.95
C ALA A 239 -5.41 -11.37 -6.75
N GLN A 240 -6.21 -10.29 -6.79
CA GLN A 240 -6.41 -9.39 -5.63
C GLN A 240 -7.03 -10.11 -4.42
N PHE A 241 -8.00 -11.00 -4.64
CA PHE A 241 -8.51 -11.83 -3.54
C PHE A 241 -7.45 -12.78 -2.94
N THR A 242 -6.39 -13.07 -3.69
CA THR A 242 -5.27 -13.88 -3.20
C THR A 242 -4.30 -13.04 -2.36
N THR A 243 -4.11 -11.76 -2.68
CA THR A 243 -3.26 -10.84 -1.89
C THR A 243 -3.90 -10.51 -0.54
N ALA A 244 -5.24 -10.47 -0.48
CA ALA A 244 -6.03 -10.37 0.76
C ALA A 244 -5.73 -11.47 1.80
N VAL A 245 -5.20 -12.64 1.40
CA VAL A 245 -4.73 -13.67 2.35
C VAL A 245 -3.58 -13.13 3.21
N GLY A 246 -2.78 -12.22 2.66
CA GLY A 246 -1.74 -11.48 3.37
C GLY A 246 -2.31 -10.76 4.59
N ALA A 247 -3.43 -10.06 4.44
CA ALA A 247 -4.07 -9.34 5.56
C ALA A 247 -4.49 -10.26 6.69
N PHE A 248 -5.09 -11.42 6.40
CA PHE A 248 -5.38 -12.40 7.44
C PHE A 248 -4.11 -12.94 8.10
N LEU A 249 -3.06 -13.24 7.33
CA LEU A 249 -1.78 -13.68 7.87
C LEU A 249 -1.20 -12.64 8.84
N GLY A 250 -1.18 -11.37 8.43
CA GLY A 250 -0.74 -10.24 9.24
C GLY A 250 -1.53 -10.11 10.55
N THR A 251 -2.85 -10.25 10.46
CA THR A 251 -3.75 -10.19 11.61
C THR A 251 -3.48 -11.31 12.60
N PHE A 252 -3.29 -12.54 12.12
CA PHE A 252 -2.96 -13.66 13.00
C PHE A 252 -1.58 -13.51 13.62
N ILE A 253 -0.58 -13.01 12.87
CA ILE A 253 0.74 -12.69 13.42
C ILE A 253 0.62 -11.63 14.52
N GLY A 254 -0.14 -10.55 14.28
CA GLY A 254 -0.36 -9.50 15.26
C GLY A 254 -1.07 -10.01 16.51
N ILE A 255 -2.15 -10.78 16.36
CA ILE A 255 -2.84 -11.44 17.48
C ILE A 255 -1.87 -12.30 18.28
N MET A 256 -1.02 -13.09 17.62
CA MET A 256 -0.03 -13.92 18.31
C MET A 256 0.98 -13.09 19.11
N ILE A 257 1.45 -11.97 18.54
CA ILE A 257 2.37 -11.06 19.23
C ILE A 257 1.69 -10.46 20.46
N GLU A 258 0.47 -9.95 20.32
CA GLU A 258 -0.26 -9.30 21.41
C GLU A 258 -0.68 -10.25 22.52
N GLU A 259 -1.21 -11.44 22.19
CA GLU A 259 -1.58 -12.45 23.18
C GLU A 259 -0.37 -13.00 23.94
N SER A 260 0.77 -13.15 23.25
CA SER A 260 2.04 -13.54 23.90
C SER A 260 2.54 -12.46 24.84
N SER A 261 2.40 -11.19 24.45
CA SER A 261 2.75 -10.01 25.23
C SER A 261 1.86 -9.87 26.47
N LEU A 262 0.56 -10.12 26.36
CA LEU A 262 -0.38 -10.11 27.49
C LEU A 262 -0.14 -11.28 28.45
N SER A 263 0.12 -12.48 27.91
CA SER A 263 0.35 -13.68 28.71
C SER A 263 1.62 -13.58 29.57
N SER A 264 2.68 -12.93 29.07
CA SER A 264 3.90 -12.71 29.86
C SER A 264 3.64 -11.81 31.07
N VAL A 265 2.79 -10.79 30.94
CA VAL A 265 2.40 -9.89 32.05
C VAL A 265 1.69 -10.65 33.15
N VAL A 266 0.68 -11.45 32.79
CA VAL A 266 -0.09 -12.23 33.78
C VAL A 266 0.81 -13.24 34.50
N ALA A 267 1.83 -13.77 33.83
CA ALA A 267 2.82 -14.66 34.44
C ALA A 267 3.81 -13.91 35.36
N GLU A 268 4.22 -12.71 35.01
CA GLU A 268 5.12 -11.86 35.80
C GLU A 268 4.44 -11.28 37.04
N GLU A 269 3.20 -10.80 36.94
CA GLU A 269 2.44 -10.29 38.08
C GLU A 269 2.17 -11.36 39.14
N LYS A 270 1.97 -12.61 38.73
CA LYS A 270 1.80 -13.76 39.64
C LYS A 270 3.09 -14.13 40.37
N ASN A 271 4.26 -13.77 39.82
CA ASN A 271 5.56 -13.97 40.43
C ASN A 271 6.01 -12.66 41.10
N ALA A 272 5.34 -12.28 42.18
CA ALA A 272 5.59 -11.06 42.94
C ALA A 272 7.07 -10.90 43.32
N GLY A 273 7.80 -10.04 42.59
CA GLY A 273 9.19 -9.68 42.92
C GLY A 273 10.07 -9.27 41.74
N THR A 274 9.73 -9.65 40.52
CA THR A 274 10.47 -9.25 39.31
C THR A 274 9.71 -8.15 38.60
N LYS A 275 10.27 -6.93 38.56
CA LYS A 275 9.80 -5.90 37.62
C LYS A 275 9.85 -6.51 36.22
N ALA A 276 8.78 -6.35 35.45
CA ALA A 276 8.75 -6.74 34.04
C ALA A 276 10.02 -6.24 33.36
N ASN A 277 10.81 -7.15 32.81
CA ASN A 277 11.99 -6.78 32.02
C ASN A 277 11.49 -6.34 30.65
N GLY A 278 10.91 -5.14 30.58
CA GLY A 278 10.59 -4.54 29.30
C GLY A 278 11.86 -4.27 28.49
N LEU A 279 11.67 -3.86 27.25
CA LEU A 279 12.72 -3.87 26.26
C LEU A 279 13.81 -2.84 26.61
N LEU A 280 15.06 -3.29 26.67
CA LEU A 280 16.23 -2.43 26.90
C LEU A 280 16.11 -1.55 28.16
N GLY A 281 15.44 -2.04 29.20
CA GLY A 281 15.28 -1.34 30.48
C GLY A 281 14.10 -0.35 30.54
N THR A 282 13.29 -0.29 29.47
CA THR A 282 12.02 0.45 29.44
C THR A 282 10.85 -0.45 29.84
N ASP A 283 9.64 0.11 29.93
CA ASP A 283 8.39 -0.63 30.13
C ASP A 283 7.80 -1.20 28.83
N LEU A 284 8.41 -0.91 27.66
CA LEU A 284 7.91 -1.34 26.36
C LEU A 284 8.01 -2.85 26.15
N ARG A 285 7.03 -3.38 25.45
CA ARG A 285 6.94 -4.77 25.00
C ARG A 285 7.04 -4.84 23.49
N ILE A 286 7.16 -6.06 22.97
CA ILE A 286 7.22 -6.28 21.52
C ILE A 286 5.90 -5.89 20.85
N GLY A 287 4.75 -6.13 21.50
CA GLY A 287 3.42 -5.70 21.02
C GLY A 287 3.33 -4.18 20.84
N ASP A 288 3.85 -3.43 21.81
CA ASP A 288 3.85 -1.95 21.77
C ASP A 288 4.66 -1.37 20.58
N LEU A 289 5.52 -2.17 19.93
CA LEU A 289 6.28 -1.77 18.74
C LEU A 289 5.55 -2.09 17.43
N VAL A 290 4.42 -2.80 17.46
CA VAL A 290 3.68 -3.18 16.26
C VAL A 290 2.98 -1.97 15.64
N ILE A 291 2.33 -1.10 16.44
CA ILE A 291 1.74 0.15 15.94
C ILE A 291 2.82 1.08 15.35
N PRO A 292 3.95 1.36 16.06
CA PRO A 292 5.08 2.09 15.48
C PRO A 292 5.57 1.52 14.16
N PHE A 293 5.75 0.20 14.08
CA PHE A 293 6.16 -0.49 12.85
C PHE A 293 5.16 -0.27 11.71
N ALA A 294 3.86 -0.47 11.96
CA ALA A 294 2.81 -0.25 10.97
C ALA A 294 2.77 1.21 10.51
N ALA A 295 2.84 2.18 11.43
CA ALA A 295 2.89 3.60 11.12
C ALA A 295 4.09 3.96 10.21
N GLY A 296 5.26 3.36 10.47
CA GLY A 296 6.43 3.49 9.61
C GLY A 296 6.21 2.95 8.20
N GLY A 297 5.56 1.79 8.08
CA GLY A 297 5.17 1.21 6.80
C GLY A 297 4.19 2.10 6.02
N PHE A 298 3.14 2.57 6.69
CA PHE A 298 2.14 3.49 6.13
C PHE A 298 2.77 4.81 5.66
N LEU A 299 3.74 5.36 6.41
CA LEU A 299 4.52 6.51 5.97
C LEU A 299 5.27 6.21 4.66
N TYR A 300 5.94 5.06 4.56
CA TYR A 300 6.66 4.70 3.34
C TYR A 300 5.70 4.57 2.15
N ILE A 301 4.61 3.83 2.32
CA ILE A 301 3.62 3.58 1.26
C ILE A 301 3.05 4.91 0.76
N ALA A 302 2.59 5.78 1.66
CA ALA A 302 2.04 7.06 1.29
C ALA A 302 3.08 7.95 0.57
N THR A 303 4.28 8.09 1.15
CA THR A 303 5.24 9.13 0.71
C THR A 303 6.17 8.70 -0.40
N VAL A 304 6.55 7.42 -0.45
CA VAL A 304 7.49 6.89 -1.44
C VAL A 304 6.75 6.02 -2.45
N GLY A 305 5.74 5.26 -2.02
CA GLY A 305 4.93 4.45 -2.91
C GLY A 305 4.03 5.31 -3.81
N VAL A 306 3.28 6.24 -3.23
CA VAL A 306 2.15 6.87 -3.93
C VAL A 306 2.38 8.33 -4.35
N ILE A 307 2.89 9.19 -3.46
CA ILE A 307 3.07 10.63 -3.76
C ILE A 307 3.87 10.88 -5.05
N PRO A 308 4.96 10.16 -5.37
CA PRO A 308 5.71 10.40 -6.60
C PRO A 308 4.86 10.27 -7.87
N GLU A 309 3.88 9.37 -7.89
CA GLU A 309 2.97 9.20 -9.04
C GLU A 309 2.02 10.39 -9.19
N LEU A 310 1.56 10.96 -8.07
CA LEU A 310 0.70 12.15 -8.06
C LEU A 310 1.44 13.43 -8.51
N LEU A 311 2.77 13.40 -8.51
CA LEU A 311 3.59 14.53 -8.98
C LEU A 311 3.83 14.52 -10.49
N GLU A 312 3.42 13.46 -11.21
CA GLU A 312 3.56 13.37 -12.65
C GLU A 312 2.59 14.32 -13.39
N VAL A 313 3.08 14.99 -14.43
CA VAL A 313 2.31 16.00 -15.20
C VAL A 313 2.32 15.70 -16.68
N THR A 314 1.22 16.01 -17.37
CA THR A 314 1.06 15.72 -18.81
C THR A 314 1.72 16.77 -19.72
N GLY A 315 2.19 17.89 -19.16
CA GLY A 315 2.72 19.03 -19.91
C GLY A 315 1.64 19.99 -20.42
N ASN A 316 0.36 19.68 -20.21
CA ASN A 316 -0.75 20.57 -20.49
C ASN A 316 -1.11 21.37 -19.24
N ILE A 317 -0.55 22.57 -19.11
CA ILE A 317 -0.69 23.43 -17.93
C ILE A 317 -2.15 23.63 -17.45
N LYS A 318 -3.12 23.71 -18.36
CA LYS A 318 -4.53 23.91 -17.99
C LYS A 318 -5.13 22.64 -17.39
N LYS A 319 -4.82 21.49 -17.96
CA LYS A 319 -5.27 20.18 -17.49
C LYS A 319 -4.58 19.83 -16.17
N ASP A 320 -3.26 19.95 -16.13
CA ASP A 320 -2.44 19.63 -14.96
C ASP A 320 -2.83 20.50 -13.76
N ARG A 321 -3.07 21.80 -13.95
CA ARG A 321 -3.56 22.67 -12.86
C ARG A 321 -4.93 22.24 -12.34
N LYS A 322 -5.86 21.86 -13.23
CA LYS A 322 -7.19 21.40 -12.81
C LYS A 322 -7.07 20.10 -12.01
N GLN A 323 -6.24 19.18 -12.51
CA GLN A 323 -5.97 17.89 -11.89
C GLN A 323 -5.36 18.05 -10.49
N ALA A 324 -4.31 18.86 -10.37
CA ALA A 324 -3.67 19.14 -9.09
C ALA A 324 -4.65 19.74 -8.07
N VAL A 325 -5.51 20.69 -8.47
CA VAL A 325 -6.52 21.25 -7.57
C VAL A 325 -7.50 20.16 -7.10
N THR A 326 -7.97 19.29 -7.99
CA THR A 326 -8.88 18.20 -7.62
C THR A 326 -8.22 17.16 -6.72
N GLU A 327 -6.95 16.84 -6.96
CA GLU A 327 -6.15 15.92 -6.14
C GLU A 327 -5.91 16.48 -4.74
N PHE A 328 -5.49 17.74 -4.61
CA PHE A 328 -5.32 18.39 -3.30
C PHE A 328 -6.64 18.46 -2.53
N VAL A 329 -7.74 18.83 -3.18
CA VAL A 329 -9.07 18.84 -2.53
C VAL A 329 -9.42 17.44 -2.02
N ALA A 330 -9.23 16.39 -2.83
CA ALA A 330 -9.49 15.02 -2.43
C ALA A 330 -8.60 14.59 -1.25
N MET A 331 -7.31 14.93 -1.28
CA MET A 331 -6.37 14.67 -0.20
C MET A 331 -6.79 15.36 1.11
N PHE A 332 -7.19 16.64 1.05
CA PHE A 332 -7.70 17.34 2.24
C PHE A 332 -9.04 16.80 2.73
N ILE A 333 -9.88 16.26 1.86
CA ILE A 333 -11.10 15.55 2.28
C ILE A 333 -10.74 14.27 3.03
N GLY A 334 -9.77 13.49 2.55
CA GLY A 334 -9.28 12.29 3.25
C GLY A 334 -8.68 12.62 4.63
N LEU A 335 -7.83 13.64 4.69
CA LEU A 335 -7.27 14.13 5.95
C LEU A 335 -8.37 14.67 6.89
N GLY A 336 -9.34 15.40 6.35
CA GLY A 336 -10.46 15.97 7.10
C GLY A 336 -11.38 14.91 7.68
N LEU A 337 -11.59 13.80 6.97
CA LEU A 337 -12.31 12.63 7.49
C LEU A 337 -11.59 12.08 8.73
N MET A 338 -10.28 11.85 8.63
CA MET A 338 -9.50 11.36 9.77
C MET A 338 -9.47 12.36 10.92
N PHE A 339 -9.30 13.64 10.64
CA PHE A 339 -9.38 14.68 11.67
C PHE A 339 -10.71 14.65 12.40
N PHE A 340 -11.83 14.54 11.68
CA PHE A 340 -13.16 14.47 12.29
C PHE A 340 -13.31 13.24 13.19
N ILE A 341 -12.80 12.08 12.75
CA ILE A 341 -12.82 10.85 13.55
C ILE A 341 -11.99 11.04 14.83
N ALA A 342 -10.73 11.48 14.70
CA ALA A 342 -9.81 11.68 15.82
C ALA A 342 -10.37 12.66 16.86
N TRP A 343 -10.92 13.77 16.37
CA TRP A 343 -11.42 14.84 17.22
C TRP A 343 -12.63 14.41 18.05
N ASN A 344 -13.46 13.51 17.52
CA ASN A 344 -14.64 13.00 18.22
C ASN A 344 -14.36 11.79 19.11
N ASP A 345 -13.17 11.20 19.04
CA ASP A 345 -12.74 10.12 19.93
C ASP A 345 -12.11 10.63 21.24
N ILE A 346 -11.84 11.94 21.36
CA ILE A 346 -11.39 12.56 22.62
C ILE A 346 -12.59 12.58 23.59
N PRO A 347 -12.56 11.89 24.75
CA PRO A 347 -13.62 12.02 25.74
C PRO A 347 -13.72 13.48 26.19
N ALA A 348 -14.95 14.00 26.18
CA ALA A 348 -15.27 15.40 26.50
C ALA A 348 -15.04 15.76 27.97
#